data_AF-A0A3R9JHM5-F1
#
_entry.id   AF-A0A3R9JHM5-F1
#
_cell.length_a   1.000
_cell.length_b   1.000
_cell.length_c   1.000
_cell.angle_alpha   90.00
_cell.angle_beta   90.00
_cell.angle_gamma   90.00
#
_symmetry.space_group_name_H-M   'P 1'
#
loop_
_entity.id
_entity.type
_entity.pdbx_description
1 polymer ?
#
loop_
_entity_poly.entity_id
_entity_poly.type
_entity_poly.pdbx_seq_one_letter_code
_entity_poly.pdbx_strand_id
1 'polypeptide(L)'
;MKTILDILEEKGIHLAVQGCEHVNRALVVERQVAEQFGLEIVSVLPTLHAGGSGQLAAFKSMKDPVEVEFIKAHAGLDIGDTVIGMHVKHVQVPIRPVLREIGHAHVTALASRPKLIGGARAQYPEDFIRKS
;
A
#
# COMPACT_ATOMS: atom_id res chain seq x y z
N MET A 1 -5.48 -11.02 -7.93
CA MET A 1 -5.70 -9.57 -8.14
C MET A 1 -7.18 -9.22 -8.09
N LYS A 2 -8.00 -9.74 -9.01
CA LYS A 2 -9.46 -9.52 -9.02
C LYS A 2 -10.13 -9.58 -7.63
N THR A 3 -9.91 -10.66 -6.87
CA THR A 3 -10.46 -10.81 -5.51
C THR A 3 -10.12 -9.65 -4.57
N ILE A 4 -8.89 -9.11 -4.63
CA ILE A 4 -8.50 -7.97 -3.79
C ILE A 4 -9.21 -6.70 -4.27
N LEU A 5 -9.23 -6.46 -5.57
CA LEU A 5 -9.92 -5.29 -6.15
C LEU A 5 -11.40 -5.28 -5.79
N ASP A 6 -12.11 -6.40 -5.99
CA ASP A 6 -13.55 -6.52 -5.70
C ASP A 6 -13.84 -6.18 -4.22
N ILE A 7 -13.09 -6.77 -3.28
CA ILE A 7 -13.26 -6.51 -1.83
C ILE A 7 -12.98 -5.06 -1.45
N LEU A 8 -11.97 -4.43 -2.07
CA LEU A 8 -11.58 -3.06 -1.75
C LEU A 8 -12.53 -2.04 -2.39
N GLU A 9 -12.99 -2.27 -3.62
CA GLU A 9 -13.95 -1.42 -4.32
C GLU A 9 -15.28 -1.34 -3.56
N GLU A 10 -15.80 -2.48 -3.08
CA GLU A 10 -16.99 -2.53 -2.22
C GLU A 10 -16.86 -1.70 -0.93
N LYS A 11 -15.62 -1.49 -0.46
CA LYS A 11 -15.31 -0.72 0.75
C LYS A 11 -14.90 0.73 0.45
N GLY A 12 -14.86 1.14 -0.82
CA GLY A 12 -14.36 2.46 -1.23
C GLY A 12 -12.88 2.66 -0.91
N ILE A 13 -12.08 1.59 -0.90
CA ILE A 13 -10.64 1.66 -0.61
C ILE A 13 -9.87 1.64 -1.93
N HIS A 14 -9.00 2.63 -2.13
CA HIS A 14 -8.12 2.69 -3.29
C HIS A 14 -6.90 1.77 -3.10
N LEU A 15 -6.69 0.86 -4.05
CA LEU A 15 -5.53 -0.03 -4.08
C LEU A 15 -4.37 0.64 -4.81
N ALA A 16 -3.17 0.51 -4.25
CA ALA A 16 -1.90 0.75 -4.95
C ALA A 16 -1.05 -0.51 -4.88
N VAL A 17 -0.37 -0.86 -5.97
CA VAL A 17 0.47 -2.06 -6.03
C VAL A 17 1.89 -1.68 -6.44
N GLN A 18 2.83 -1.90 -5.53
CA GLN A 18 4.24 -1.57 -5.71
C GLN A 18 4.92 -2.49 -6.73
N GLY A 19 5.72 -1.91 -7.63
CA GLY A 19 6.69 -2.63 -8.44
C GLY A 19 7.95 -3.02 -7.67
N CYS A 20 8.80 -3.83 -8.30
CA CYS A 20 10.12 -4.12 -7.76
C CYS A 20 11.08 -2.92 -7.86
N GLU A 21 12.27 -3.08 -7.29
CA GLU A 21 13.33 -2.08 -7.27
C GLU A 21 13.80 -1.64 -8.67
N HIS A 22 13.63 -2.47 -9.70
CA HIS A 22 14.00 -2.13 -11.09
C HIS A 22 13.18 -0.98 -11.68
N VAL A 23 11.99 -0.72 -11.14
CA VAL A 23 11.14 0.42 -11.49
C VAL A 23 11.06 1.43 -10.34
N ASN A 24 12.08 1.45 -9.49
CA ASN A 24 12.19 2.32 -8.32
C ASN A 24 10.99 2.22 -7.36
N ARG A 25 10.32 1.06 -7.32
CA ARG A 25 9.12 0.83 -6.51
C ARG A 25 7.96 1.79 -6.85
N ALA A 26 7.90 2.27 -8.10
CA ALA A 26 6.71 2.93 -8.63
C ALA A 26 5.48 2.04 -8.42
N LEU A 27 4.31 2.66 -8.32
CA LEU A 27 3.08 1.96 -7.94
C LEU A 27 2.00 2.11 -9.00
N VAL A 28 1.32 1.00 -9.28
CA VAL A 28 0.11 1.02 -10.09
C VAL A 28 -1.06 1.48 -9.24
N VAL A 29 -1.77 2.49 -9.73
CA VAL A 29 -3.05 2.98 -9.20
C VAL A 29 -4.02 3.25 -10.34
N GLU A 30 -5.31 3.41 -10.04
CA GLU A 30 -6.26 3.97 -11.02
C GLU A 30 -5.93 5.45 -11.27
N ARG A 31 -6.06 5.95 -12.50
CA ARG A 31 -5.81 7.35 -12.86
C ARG A 31 -6.57 8.33 -11.98
N GLN A 32 -7.85 8.04 -11.71
CA GLN A 32 -8.68 8.86 -10.81
C GLN A 32 -8.06 9.03 -9.42
N VAL A 33 -7.33 8.02 -8.92
CA VAL A 33 -6.66 8.07 -7.61
C VAL A 33 -5.44 8.98 -7.70
N ALA A 34 -4.67 8.87 -8.78
CA ALA A 34 -3.55 9.78 -9.01
C ALA A 34 -4.01 11.25 -9.05
N GLU A 35 -5.08 11.54 -9.78
CA GLU A 35 -5.66 12.88 -9.89
C GLU A 35 -6.23 13.37 -8.55
N GLN A 36 -7.02 12.53 -7.86
CA GLN A 36 -7.65 12.85 -6.58
C GLN A 36 -6.63 13.20 -5.49
N PHE A 37 -5.50 12.49 -5.45
CA PHE A 37 -4.47 12.68 -4.42
C PHE A 37 -3.27 13.53 -4.89
N GLY A 38 -3.29 14.04 -6.13
CA GLY A 38 -2.19 14.83 -6.70
C GLY A 38 -0.87 14.06 -6.76
N LEU A 39 -0.93 12.79 -7.18
CA LEU A 39 0.23 11.91 -7.29
C LEU A 39 0.97 12.17 -8.62
N GLU A 40 2.30 12.16 -8.57
CA GLU A 40 3.14 12.32 -9.77
C GLU A 40 3.07 11.04 -10.62
N ILE A 41 2.49 11.15 -11.81
CA ILE A 41 2.41 10.05 -12.77
C ILE A 41 3.75 9.91 -13.47
N VAL A 42 4.31 8.69 -13.47
CA VAL A 42 5.58 8.36 -14.13
C VAL A 42 5.36 7.41 -15.30
N SER A 43 6.28 7.45 -16.26
CA SER A 43 6.18 6.65 -17.48
C SER A 43 6.97 5.35 -17.37
N VAL A 44 6.27 4.25 -17.05
CA VAL A 44 6.80 2.89 -17.19
C VAL A 44 5.67 1.94 -17.58
N LEU A 45 5.97 0.96 -18.44
CA LEU A 45 5.07 -0.16 -18.69
C LEU A 45 5.62 -1.37 -17.93
N PRO A 46 4.91 -1.88 -16.90
CA PRO A 46 5.40 -2.99 -16.13
C PRO A 46 5.49 -4.24 -17.00
N THR A 47 6.54 -5.02 -16.80
CA THR A 47 6.75 -6.33 -17.42
C THR A 47 7.04 -7.37 -16.34
N LEU A 48 7.04 -8.65 -16.72
CA LEU A 48 7.44 -9.71 -15.78
C LEU A 48 8.89 -9.55 -15.30
N HIS A 49 9.76 -8.99 -16.13
CA HIS A 49 11.19 -8.83 -15.83
C HIS A 49 11.54 -7.47 -15.21
N ALA A 50 10.66 -6.47 -15.32
CA ALA A 50 10.83 -5.15 -14.74
C ALA A 50 9.47 -4.66 -14.21
N GLY A 51 9.29 -4.74 -12.89
CA GLY A 51 8.05 -4.43 -12.18
C GLY A 51 7.51 -5.62 -11.37
N GLY A 52 7.49 -6.80 -11.99
CA GLY A 52 7.11 -8.06 -11.34
C GLY A 52 5.66 -8.46 -11.57
N SER A 53 5.34 -9.72 -11.25
CA SER A 53 4.04 -10.33 -11.59
C SER A 53 2.86 -9.67 -10.87
N GLY A 54 3.04 -9.22 -9.62
CA GLY A 54 2.00 -8.54 -8.84
C GLY A 54 1.57 -7.21 -9.45
N GLN A 55 2.55 -6.34 -9.76
CA GLN A 55 2.33 -5.05 -10.41
C GLN A 55 1.70 -5.22 -11.80
N LEU A 56 2.24 -6.12 -12.61
CA LEU A 56 1.69 -6.41 -13.95
C LEU A 56 0.24 -6.93 -13.87
N ALA A 57 -0.06 -7.78 -12.89
CA ALA A 57 -1.43 -8.27 -12.68
C ALA A 57 -2.38 -7.14 -12.27
N ALA A 58 -1.92 -6.20 -11.42
CA ALA A 58 -2.69 -5.01 -11.05
C ALA A 58 -2.97 -4.13 -12.26
N PHE A 59 -1.93 -3.79 -13.03
CA PHE A 59 -2.03 -2.97 -14.23
C PHE A 59 -3.04 -3.56 -15.22
N LYS A 60 -3.02 -4.88 -15.44
CA LYS A 60 -3.98 -5.55 -16.34
C LYS A 60 -5.41 -5.63 -15.79
N SER A 61 -5.60 -5.55 -14.48
CA SER A 61 -6.90 -5.75 -13.83
C SER A 61 -7.65 -4.45 -13.53
N MET A 62 -6.93 -3.33 -13.44
CA MET A 62 -7.49 -2.00 -13.20
C MET A 62 -8.15 -1.42 -14.47
N LYS A 63 -9.04 -0.44 -14.30
CA LYS A 63 -9.85 0.15 -15.39
C LYS A 63 -9.06 1.14 -16.24
N ASP A 64 -8.36 2.07 -15.61
CA ASP A 64 -7.47 3.04 -16.26
C ASP A 64 -6.19 3.19 -15.43
N PRO A 65 -5.30 2.18 -15.48
CA PRO A 65 -4.09 2.14 -14.65
C PRO A 65 -3.08 3.20 -15.07
N VAL A 66 -2.43 3.79 -14.07
CA VAL A 66 -1.24 4.62 -14.23
C VAL A 66 -0.18 4.21 -13.20
N GLU A 67 1.07 4.50 -13.50
CA GLU A 67 2.18 4.33 -12.57
C GLU A 67 2.46 5.67 -11.89
N VAL A 68 2.67 5.65 -10.57
CA VAL A 68 3.00 6.84 -9.79
C VAL A 68 4.33 6.67 -9.06
N GLU A 69 5.05 7.78 -8.88
CA GLU A 69 6.36 7.79 -8.23
C GLU A 69 6.27 7.36 -6.77
N PHE A 70 5.28 7.86 -6.04
CA PHE A 70 5.15 7.63 -4.60
C PHE A 70 3.72 7.86 -4.10
N ILE A 71 3.38 7.24 -2.97
CA ILE A 71 2.10 7.42 -2.28
C ILE A 71 2.28 7.59 -0.76
N LYS A 72 1.26 8.14 -0.10
CA LYS A 72 1.11 8.14 1.37
C LYS A 72 -0.13 7.35 1.77
N ALA A 73 0.00 6.03 1.89
CA ALA A 73 -1.09 5.10 2.21
C ALA A 73 -1.43 5.09 3.71
N HIS A 74 -2.69 4.76 4.03
CA HIS A 74 -3.15 4.59 5.42
C HIS A 74 -2.74 3.23 6.02
N ALA A 75 -2.61 2.21 5.18
CA ALA A 75 -2.20 0.86 5.55
C ALA A 75 -1.62 0.15 4.32
N GLY A 76 -0.97 -0.99 4.55
CA GLY A 76 -0.50 -1.85 3.48
C GLY A 76 -0.20 -3.27 3.95
N LEU A 77 -0.21 -4.19 3.00
CA LEU A 77 0.12 -5.60 3.16
C LEU A 77 1.38 -5.88 2.34
N ASP A 78 2.39 -6.47 2.97
CA ASP A 78 3.61 -6.92 2.32
C ASP A 78 3.57 -8.45 2.21
N ILE A 79 3.71 -8.96 1.00
CA ILE A 79 3.70 -10.40 0.71
C ILE A 79 5.03 -10.76 0.07
N GLY A 80 5.85 -11.53 0.79
CA GLY A 80 7.18 -11.92 0.35
C GLY A 80 8.28 -10.93 0.71
N ASP A 81 8.10 -10.16 1.80
CA ASP A 81 9.10 -9.27 2.39
C ASP A 81 9.69 -8.24 1.41
N THR A 82 8.81 -7.65 0.60
CA THR A 82 9.16 -6.67 -0.44
C THR A 82 9.41 -5.26 0.09
N VAL A 83 9.12 -5.01 1.37
CA VAL A 83 9.30 -3.74 2.09
C VAL A 83 8.44 -2.62 1.52
N ILE A 84 7.28 -2.38 2.15
CA ILE A 84 6.31 -1.33 1.77
C ILE A 84 6.34 -0.10 2.71
N GLY A 85 7.23 -0.10 3.70
CA GLY A 85 7.24 0.89 4.76
C GLY A 85 7.40 2.33 4.26
N MET A 86 8.10 2.55 3.15
CA MET A 86 8.23 3.89 2.57
C MET A 86 6.88 4.50 2.17
N HIS A 87 5.89 3.69 1.82
CA HIS A 87 4.60 4.16 1.32
C HIS A 87 3.56 4.40 2.41
N VAL A 88 3.74 3.86 3.62
CA VAL A 88 2.74 3.98 4.69
C VAL A 88 2.96 5.27 5.48
N LYS A 89 1.90 6.07 5.60
CA LYS A 89 1.89 7.35 6.30
C LYS A 89 2.48 7.21 7.70
N HIS A 90 3.39 8.11 8.04
CA HIS A 90 3.96 8.19 9.39
C HIS A 90 2.89 8.73 10.38
N VAL A 91 2.62 8.11 11.54
CA VAL A 91 3.40 7.08 12.25
C VAL A 91 2.93 5.66 11.91
N GLN A 92 3.85 4.79 11.52
CA GLN A 92 3.55 3.40 11.15
C GLN A 92 3.40 2.51 12.40
N VAL A 93 2.48 1.56 12.33
CA VAL A 93 2.25 0.54 13.34
C VAL A 93 2.22 -0.84 12.69
N PRO A 94 3.10 -1.76 13.09
CA PRO A 94 3.07 -3.12 12.59
C PRO A 94 1.84 -3.88 13.09
N ILE A 95 1.01 -4.34 12.17
CA ILE A 95 -0.13 -5.20 12.42
C ILE A 95 0.33 -6.65 12.28
N ARG A 96 -0.18 -7.54 13.15
CA ARG A 96 0.09 -8.98 13.06
C ARG A 96 -1.11 -9.64 12.38
N PRO A 97 -1.01 -10.02 11.09
CA PRO A 97 -2.08 -10.72 10.42
C PRO A 97 -2.37 -12.06 11.10
N VAL A 98 -3.63 -12.50 11.05
CA VAL A 98 -4.03 -13.84 11.51
C VAL A 98 -3.38 -14.90 10.62
N LEU A 99 -3.39 -14.69 9.30
CA LEU A 99 -2.67 -15.50 8.31
C LEU A 99 -1.32 -14.85 8.01
N ARG A 100 -0.23 -15.51 8.40
CA ARG A 100 1.14 -14.97 8.29
C ARG A 100 1.86 -15.38 7.01
N GLU A 101 1.22 -16.22 6.18
CA GLU A 101 1.80 -16.72 4.94
C GLU A 101 0.71 -16.85 3.87
N ILE A 102 1.08 -16.57 2.61
CA ILE A 102 0.31 -16.93 1.42
C ILE A 102 1.20 -17.81 0.56
N GLY A 103 0.86 -19.10 0.47
CA GLY A 103 1.79 -20.09 -0.07
C GLY A 103 3.04 -20.16 0.81
N HIS A 104 4.20 -19.80 0.24
CA HIS A 104 5.48 -19.72 0.95
C HIS A 104 5.92 -18.28 1.25
N ALA A 105 5.12 -17.29 0.85
CA ALA A 105 5.47 -15.89 1.02
C ALA A 105 5.01 -15.41 2.41
N HIS A 106 5.93 -14.87 3.19
CA HIS A 106 5.61 -14.28 4.48
C HIS A 106 4.75 -13.03 4.31
N VAL A 107 3.81 -12.82 5.22
CA VAL A 107 2.84 -11.74 5.18
C VAL A 107 3.03 -10.84 6.39
N THR A 108 3.42 -9.60 6.12
CA THR A 108 3.45 -8.54 7.14
C THR A 108 2.47 -7.44 6.78
N ALA A 109 2.03 -6.68 7.77
CA ALA A 109 1.09 -5.59 7.56
C ALA A 109 1.50 -4.37 8.37
N LEU A 110 1.25 -3.20 7.80
CA LEU A 110 1.47 -1.91 8.43
C LEU A 110 0.17 -1.09 8.36
N ALA A 111 -0.14 -0.38 9.43
CA ALA A 111 -1.15 0.67 9.47
C ALA A 111 -0.51 2.00 9.87
N SER A 112 -1.26 3.09 9.72
CA SER A 112 -0.86 4.43 10.14
C SER A 112 -1.74 4.93 11.27
N ARG A 113 -1.14 5.66 12.22
CA ARG A 113 -1.88 6.40 13.25
C ARG A 113 -1.37 7.84 13.37
N PRO A 114 -2.18 8.74 13.95
CA PRO A 114 -1.72 10.09 14.30
C PRO A 114 -0.53 10.08 15.25
N LYS A 115 0.33 11.11 15.12
CA LYS A 115 1.40 11.37 16.10
C LYS A 115 0.78 11.66 17.46
N LEU A 116 1.31 11.06 18.52
CA LEU A 116 1.04 11.53 19.87
C LEU A 116 1.97 12.69 20.13
N ILE A 117 1.39 13.84 20.46
CA ILE A 117 2.10 15.07 20.78
C ILE A 117 1.57 15.59 22.12
N GLY A 118 2.42 16.28 22.87
CA GLY A 118 2.04 16.86 24.17
C GLY A 118 3.04 16.52 25.27
N GLY A 119 3.02 17.32 26.34
CA GLY A 119 3.88 17.12 27.51
C GLY A 119 3.32 16.12 28.52
N ALA A 120 3.89 16.09 29.72
CA ALA A 120 3.58 15.11 30.77
C ALA A 120 2.11 15.03 31.25
N ARG A 121 1.28 16.02 30.88
CA ARG A 121 -0.16 16.07 31.25
C ARG A 121 -1.09 15.68 30.09
N ALA A 122 -0.54 15.33 28.93
CA ALA A 122 -1.34 14.97 27.77
C ALA A 122 -2.14 13.69 28.03
N GLN A 123 -3.39 13.70 27.59
CA GLN A 123 -4.25 12.54 27.54
C GLN A 123 -4.54 12.24 26.07
N TYR A 124 -4.63 10.95 25.74
CA TYR A 124 -4.82 10.51 24.36
C TYR A 124 -6.07 9.63 24.29
N PRO A 125 -6.88 9.76 23.24
CA PRO A 125 -8.01 8.87 23.03
C PRO A 125 -7.55 7.42 22.89
N GLU A 126 -8.50 6.51 23.08
CA GLU A 126 -8.30 5.11 22.69
C GLU A 126 -8.09 5.02 21.18
N ASP A 127 -7.17 4.15 20.77
CA ASP A 127 -6.82 3.91 19.38
C ASP A 127 -6.63 2.40 19.22
N PHE A 128 -7.55 1.76 18.49
CA PHE A 128 -7.57 0.31 18.29
C PHE A 128 -6.39 -0.21 17.44
N ILE A 129 -5.70 0.70 16.73
CA ILE A 129 -4.50 0.36 15.95
C ILE A 129 -3.26 0.47 16.84
N ARG A 130 -3.29 1.27 17.90
CA ARG A 130 -2.19 1.43 18.85
C ARG A 130 -2.01 0.13 19.63
N LYS A 131 -0.80 -0.44 19.58
CA LYS A 131 -0.41 -1.49 20.52
C LYS A 131 -0.43 -0.92 21.94
N SER A 132 -1.19 -1.56 22.82
CA SER A 132 -1.17 -1.34 24.28
C SER A 132 0.20 -1.65 24.86
#